data_AF-A0A0G0M0Y7-F1
#
_entry.id   AF-A0A0G0M0Y7-F1
#
_cell.length_a   1.000
_cell.length_b   1.000
_cell.length_c   1.000
_cell.angle_alpha   90.00
_cell.angle_beta   90.00
_cell.angle_gamma   90.00
#
_symmetry.space_group_name_H-M   'P 1'
#
loop_
_entity.id
_entity.type
_entity.pdbx_description
1 polymer ?
#
loop_
_entity_poly.entity_id
_entity_poly.type
_entity_poly.pdbx_seq_one_letter_code
_entity_poly.pdbx_strand_id
1 'polypeptide(L)'
;MAYIFLDESGHLYTQIIGEILEMYTPTTDLDFRVFCDQRHLKGITRAQFKEMLRTRLLPLLPKGAILQIEMIDSTTNANIQIADWITGALAKYLEKQKWGEEYYSILKNNIIGEGKELFKDYWVEAKTNKKLESK
;
A
#
# COMPACT_ATOMS: atom_id res chain seq x y z
N MET A 1 4.56 -24.79 -16.85
CA MET A 1 3.58 -24.71 -15.76
C MET A 1 4.38 -24.33 -14.52
N ALA A 2 4.39 -23.05 -14.13
CA ALA A 2 5.15 -22.59 -12.97
C ALA A 2 4.29 -22.82 -11.73
N TYR A 3 4.73 -23.72 -10.86
CA TYR A 3 4.14 -23.90 -9.55
C TYR A 3 4.69 -22.80 -8.64
N ILE A 4 3.89 -21.77 -8.37
CA ILE A 4 4.17 -20.87 -7.25
C ILE A 4 3.76 -21.63 -6.00
N PHE A 5 4.73 -22.05 -5.20
CA PHE A 5 4.43 -22.75 -3.95
C PHE A 5 3.73 -21.77 -2.98
N LEU A 6 2.53 -22.15 -2.53
CA LEU A 6 1.68 -21.37 -1.61
C LEU A 6 2.22 -21.35 -0.15
N ASP A 7 3.45 -21.78 0.07
CA ASP A 7 4.18 -21.77 1.35
C ASP A 7 4.97 -20.48 1.59
N GLU A 8 5.17 -19.66 0.56
CA GLU A 8 5.93 -18.39 0.63
C GLU A 8 5.09 -17.12 0.42
N SER A 9 3.78 -17.16 0.67
CA SER A 9 2.89 -16.02 0.39
C SER A 9 3.31 -14.70 1.07
N GLY A 10 4.04 -14.78 2.20
CA GLY A 10 4.64 -13.62 2.85
C GLY A 10 5.76 -12.96 2.03
N HIS A 11 6.62 -13.74 1.36
CA HIS A 11 7.67 -13.20 0.48
C HIS A 11 7.06 -12.53 -0.75
N LEU A 12 6.06 -13.16 -1.37
CA LEU A 12 5.33 -12.59 -2.50
C LEU A 12 4.66 -11.26 -2.12
N TYR A 13 3.97 -11.22 -0.97
CA TYR A 13 3.38 -9.99 -0.46
C TYR A 13 4.45 -8.90 -0.23
N THR A 14 5.60 -9.26 0.34
CA THR A 14 6.72 -8.33 0.54
C THR A 14 7.24 -7.77 -0.78
N GLN A 15 7.37 -8.61 -1.80
CA GLN A 15 7.83 -8.21 -3.12
C GLN A 15 6.87 -7.23 -3.78
N ILE A 16 5.57 -7.54 -3.79
CA ILE A 16 4.52 -6.69 -4.38
C ILE A 16 4.48 -5.33 -3.67
N ILE A 17 4.46 -5.32 -2.33
CA ILE A 17 4.46 -4.07 -1.57
C ILE A 17 5.74 -3.27 -1.83
N GLY A 18 6.90 -3.93 -1.90
CA GLY A 18 8.16 -3.28 -2.23
C GLY A 18 8.14 -2.61 -3.61
N GLU A 19 7.69 -3.33 -4.64
CA GLU A 19 7.57 -2.81 -6.02
C GLU A 19 6.63 -1.58 -6.08
N ILE A 20 5.50 -1.65 -5.39
CA ILE A 20 4.55 -0.53 -5.34
C ILE A 20 5.18 0.68 -4.64
N LEU A 21 5.86 0.49 -3.50
CA LEU A 21 6.48 1.59 -2.75
C LEU A 21 7.62 2.24 -3.52
N GLU A 22 8.38 1.47 -4.30
CA GLU A 22 9.44 1.99 -5.16
C GLU A 22 8.91 2.97 -6.22
N MET A 23 7.68 2.79 -6.70
CA MET A 23 7.07 3.72 -7.66
C MET A 23 6.88 5.15 -7.11
N TYR A 24 6.91 5.32 -5.79
CA TYR A 24 6.84 6.62 -5.12
C TYR A 24 8.24 7.19 -4.79
N THR A 25 9.30 6.55 -5.27
CA THR A 25 10.70 6.96 -5.08
C THR A 25 11.40 7.24 -6.41
N PRO A 26 12.46 8.07 -6.44
CA PRO A 26 13.01 8.84 -5.32
C PRO A 26 12.07 9.98 -4.92
N THR A 27 11.98 10.25 -3.61
CA THR A 27 11.26 11.40 -3.05
C THR A 27 12.25 12.38 -2.40
N THR A 28 11.87 13.64 -2.26
CA THR A 28 12.61 14.64 -1.47
C THR A 28 12.20 14.66 0.01
N ASP A 29 11.14 13.93 0.37
CA ASP A 29 10.61 13.93 1.73
C ASP A 29 11.57 13.23 2.71
N LEU A 30 11.81 13.87 3.85
CA LEU A 30 12.64 13.33 4.93
C LEU A 30 11.86 12.43 5.90
N ASP A 31 10.53 12.37 5.79
CA ASP A 31 9.67 11.50 6.59
C ASP A 31 8.87 10.60 5.64
N PHE A 32 9.24 9.32 5.58
CA PHE A 32 8.60 8.32 4.73
C PHE A 32 7.96 7.25 5.60
N ARG A 33 6.63 7.33 5.75
CA ARG A 33 5.85 6.41 6.59
C ARG A 33 5.02 5.46 5.73
N VAL A 34 5.15 4.18 6.03
CA VAL A 34 4.43 3.10 5.36
C VAL A 34 3.52 2.44 6.37
N PHE A 35 2.23 2.37 6.07
CA PHE A 35 1.24 1.68 6.87
C PHE A 35 0.75 0.45 6.12
N CYS A 36 0.97 -0.73 6.67
CA CYS A 36 0.54 -2.01 6.13
C CYS A 36 -0.47 -2.68 7.07
N ASP A 37 -1.31 -3.57 6.55
CA ASP A 37 -2.19 -4.39 7.39
C ASP A 37 -1.39 -5.43 8.18
N GLN A 38 -1.79 -5.74 9.41
CA GLN A 38 -1.10 -6.65 10.32
C GLN A 38 -1.28 -8.15 10.02
N ARG A 39 -1.42 -8.51 8.75
CA ARG A 39 -1.76 -9.86 8.29
C ARG A 39 -0.80 -10.93 8.79
N HIS A 40 -1.31 -12.16 8.82
CA HIS A 40 -0.45 -13.31 8.91
C HIS A 40 0.35 -13.46 7.60
N LEU A 41 1.66 -13.28 7.69
CA LEU A 41 2.58 -13.43 6.57
C LEU A 41 3.13 -14.85 6.60
N LYS A 42 2.54 -15.75 5.81
CA LYS A 42 2.99 -17.15 5.81
C LYS A 42 4.45 -17.23 5.33
N GLY A 43 5.28 -17.90 6.10
CA GLY A 43 6.70 -18.12 5.78
C GLY A 43 7.66 -17.02 6.25
N ILE A 44 7.19 -15.87 6.75
CA ILE A 44 8.04 -14.81 7.32
C ILE A 44 7.42 -14.17 8.55
N THR A 45 8.27 -13.67 9.45
CA THR A 45 7.83 -12.85 10.58
C THR A 45 7.58 -11.40 10.13
N ARG A 46 6.79 -10.67 10.92
CA ARG A 46 6.58 -9.22 10.71
C ARG A 46 7.89 -8.43 10.76
N ALA A 47 8.84 -8.84 11.60
CA ALA A 47 10.17 -8.23 11.67
C ALA A 47 10.94 -8.43 10.36
N GLN A 48 10.93 -9.65 9.80
CA GLN A 48 11.56 -9.93 8.51
C GLN A 48 10.91 -9.13 7.37
N PHE A 49 9.58 -9.06 7.32
CA PHE A 49 8.86 -8.21 6.37
C PHE A 49 9.32 -6.75 6.41
N LYS A 50 9.36 -6.16 7.61
CA LYS A 50 9.81 -4.77 7.79
C LYS A 50 11.25 -4.58 7.35
N GLU A 51 12.16 -5.47 7.75
CA GLU A 51 13.57 -5.38 7.37
C GLU A 51 13.78 -5.52 5.87
N MET A 52 13.08 -6.45 5.20
CA MET A 52 13.15 -6.61 3.74
C MET A 52 12.71 -5.34 3.01
N LEU A 53 11.60 -4.71 3.42
CA LEU A 53 11.18 -3.43 2.86
C LEU A 53 12.18 -2.31 3.17
N ARG A 54 12.77 -2.31 4.37
CA ARG A 54 13.74 -1.31 4.79
C ARG A 54 15.01 -1.36 3.94
N THR A 55 15.56 -2.56 3.75
CA THR A 55 16.74 -2.79 2.90
C THR A 55 16.48 -2.34 1.47
N ARG A 56 15.26 -2.53 0.97
CA ARG A 56 14.84 -2.14 -0.38
C ARG A 56 14.68 -0.62 -0.54
N LEU A 57 14.04 0.04 0.42
CA LEU A 57 13.65 1.45 0.28
C LEU A 57 14.71 2.45 0.75
N LEU A 58 15.49 2.14 1.78
CA LEU A 58 16.50 3.05 2.33
C LEU A 58 17.47 3.61 1.26
N PRO A 59 17.99 2.81 0.30
CA PRO A 59 18.87 3.32 -0.74
C PRO A 59 18.22 4.33 -1.69
N LEU A 60 16.87 4.35 -1.75
CA LEU A 60 16.08 5.18 -2.65
C LEU A 60 15.58 6.47 -1.98
N LEU A 61 15.81 6.60 -0.67
CA LEU A 61 15.41 7.77 0.12
C LEU A 61 16.57 8.75 0.30
N PRO A 62 16.28 10.05 0.54
CA PRO A 62 17.30 11.04 0.85
C PRO A 62 18.14 10.63 2.07
N LYS A 63 19.40 11.07 2.09
CA LYS A 63 20.28 10.85 3.24
C LYS A 63 19.67 11.49 4.49
N GLY A 64 19.52 10.70 5.55
CA GLY A 64 18.91 11.15 6.81
C GLY A 64 17.38 11.07 6.83
N ALA A 65 16.74 10.51 5.80
CA ALA A 65 15.31 10.25 5.82
C ALA A 65 14.93 9.25 6.92
N ILE A 66 13.84 9.55 7.61
CA ILE A 66 13.19 8.69 8.58
C ILE A 66 12.27 7.74 7.81
N LEU A 67 12.61 6.45 7.80
CA LEU A 67 11.73 5.39 7.29
C LEU A 67 11.06 4.67 8.46
N GLN A 68 9.73 4.77 8.52
CA GLN A 68 8.90 4.10 9.52
C GLN A 68 7.89 3.18 8.83
N ILE A 69 7.91 1.89 9.20
CA ILE A 69 6.99 0.88 8.68
C ILE A 69 6.12 0.38 9.83
N GLU A 70 4.84 0.71 9.78
CA GLU A 70 3.83 0.31 10.76
C GLU A 70 2.94 -0.77 10.19
N MET A 71 2.61 -1.75 11.05
CA MET A 71 1.62 -2.77 10.74
C MET A 71 0.43 -2.53 11.67
N ILE A 72 -0.72 -2.23 11.09
CA ILE A 72 -1.93 -1.81 11.80
C ILE A 72 -3.03 -2.84 11.54
N ASP A 73 -3.93 -3.02 12.51
CA ASP A 73 -5.15 -3.76 12.30
C ASP A 73 -6.09 -3.05 11.32
N SER A 74 -6.24 -3.59 10.11
CA SER A 74 -7.20 -3.10 9.12
C SER A 74 -8.64 -3.06 9.65
N THR A 75 -9.01 -3.88 10.63
CA THR A 75 -10.35 -3.83 11.24
C THR A 75 -10.56 -2.57 12.10
N THR A 76 -9.47 -1.90 12.48
CA THR A 76 -9.48 -0.68 13.29
C THR A 76 -9.20 0.59 12.50
N ASN A 77 -8.87 0.48 11.20
CA ASN A 77 -8.53 1.60 10.34
C ASN A 77 -9.19 1.46 8.98
N ALA A 78 -10.22 2.28 8.73
CA ALA A 78 -11.01 2.27 7.51
C ALA A 78 -10.17 2.47 6.23
N ASN A 79 -9.13 3.30 6.27
CA ASN A 79 -8.27 3.54 5.10
C ASN A 79 -7.46 2.29 4.73
N ILE A 80 -6.99 1.56 5.74
CA ILE A 80 -6.25 0.31 5.53
C ILE A 80 -7.21 -0.79 5.06
N GLN A 81 -8.43 -0.84 5.59
CA GLN A 81 -9.47 -1.75 5.12
C GLN A 81 -9.85 -1.52 3.66
N ILE A 82 -9.95 -0.25 3.23
CA ILE A 82 -10.21 0.13 1.85
C ILE A 82 -9.04 -0.27 0.94
N ALA A 83 -7.80 0.06 1.33
CA ALA A 83 -6.61 -0.33 0.56
C ALA A 83 -6.50 -1.85 0.43
N ASP A 84 -6.82 -2.57 1.50
CA ASP A 84 -6.83 -4.01 1.51
C ASP A 84 -7.90 -4.63 0.60
N TRP A 85 -9.12 -4.09 0.63
CA TRP A 85 -10.21 -4.54 -0.23
C TRP A 85 -9.87 -4.31 -1.71
N ILE A 86 -9.29 -3.15 -2.05
CA ILE A 86 -8.85 -2.83 -3.41
C ILE A 86 -7.75 -3.80 -3.87
N THR A 87 -6.72 -4.02 -3.05
CA THR A 87 -5.61 -4.92 -3.42
C THR A 87 -6.07 -6.38 -3.55
N GLY A 88 -6.95 -6.85 -2.65
CA GLY A 88 -7.55 -8.18 -2.74
C GLY A 88 -8.44 -8.37 -3.96
N ALA A 89 -9.23 -7.36 -4.33
CA ALA A 89 -10.04 -7.35 -5.55
C ALA A 89 -9.18 -7.43 -6.82
N LEU A 90 -8.07 -6.66 -6.87
CA LEU A 90 -7.13 -6.70 -7.99
C LEU A 90 -6.38 -8.03 -8.10
N ALA A 91 -5.96 -8.63 -6.97
CA ALA A 91 -5.31 -9.94 -6.97
C ALA A 91 -6.23 -11.02 -7.57
N LYS A 92 -7.51 -11.04 -7.18
CA LYS A 92 -8.50 -11.98 -7.74
C LYS A 92 -8.67 -11.85 -9.25
N TYR A 93 -8.62 -10.62 -9.78
CA TYR A 93 -8.65 -10.38 -11.21
C TYR A 93 -7.41 -10.94 -11.92
N LEU A 94 -6.21 -10.57 -11.43
CA LEU A 94 -4.94 -11.00 -12.05
C LEU A 94 -4.75 -12.52 -12.04
N GLU A 95 -5.23 -13.19 -10.98
CA GLU A 95 -5.18 -14.65 -10.84
C GLU A 95 -6.34 -15.38 -11.54
N LYS A 96 -7.22 -14.65 -12.25
CA LYS A 96 -8.41 -15.21 -12.93
C LYS A 96 -9.31 -16.01 -12.00
N GLN A 97 -9.40 -15.60 -10.74
CA GLN A 97 -10.28 -16.22 -9.76
C GLN A 97 -11.73 -15.78 -9.96
N LYS A 98 -12.67 -16.56 -9.40
CA LYS A 98 -14.10 -16.24 -9.42
C LYS A 98 -14.35 -14.81 -8.90
N TRP A 99 -15.20 -14.07 -9.62
CA TRP A 99 -15.55 -12.66 -9.36
C TRP A 99 -14.46 -11.62 -9.66
N GLY A 100 -13.29 -12.04 -10.16
CA GLY A 100 -12.17 -11.13 -10.45
C GLY A 100 -12.52 -10.07 -11.50
N GLU A 101 -13.16 -10.46 -12.60
CA GLU A 101 -13.59 -9.56 -13.69
C GLU A 101 -14.62 -8.53 -13.20
N GLU A 102 -15.55 -8.96 -12.36
CA GLU A 102 -16.58 -8.12 -11.76
C GLU A 102 -15.96 -7.10 -10.78
N TYR A 103 -15.04 -7.55 -9.93
CA TYR A 103 -14.31 -6.65 -9.03
C TYR A 103 -13.47 -5.63 -9.78
N TYR A 104 -12.73 -6.05 -10.81
CA TYR A 104 -11.96 -5.15 -11.64
C TYR A 104 -12.85 -4.13 -12.34
N SER A 105 -14.01 -4.54 -12.87
CA SER A 105 -14.97 -3.62 -13.49
C SER A 105 -15.52 -2.60 -12.50
N ILE A 106 -15.85 -3.00 -11.26
CA ILE A 106 -16.29 -2.09 -10.20
C ILE A 106 -15.19 -1.08 -9.86
N LEU A 107 -13.96 -1.56 -9.63
CA LEU A 107 -12.81 -0.69 -9.33
C LEU A 107 -12.51 0.28 -10.48
N LYS A 108 -12.51 -0.24 -11.72
CA LYS A 108 -12.27 0.57 -12.92
C LYS A 108 -13.32 1.66 -13.06
N ASN A 109 -14.60 1.36 -12.87
CA ASN A 109 -15.67 2.34 -13.05
C ASN A 109 -15.73 3.37 -11.92
N ASN A 110 -15.43 2.99 -10.67
CA ASN A 110 -15.59 3.88 -9.52
C ASN A 110 -14.32 4.63 -9.12
N ILE A 111 -13.13 4.10 -9.42
CA ILE A 111 -11.84 4.67 -9.01
C ILE A 111 -11.06 5.18 -10.21
N ILE A 112 -10.96 4.40 -11.30
CA ILE A 112 -10.08 4.70 -12.44
C ILE A 112 -10.78 5.53 -13.53
N GLY A 113 -12.08 5.30 -13.77
CA GLY A 113 -12.85 5.84 -14.89
C GLY A 113 -13.48 7.22 -14.63
N GLU A 114 -13.82 7.54 -13.38
CA GLU A 114 -14.37 8.85 -12.99
C GLU A 114 -13.34 9.80 -12.35
N GLY A 115 -12.12 9.33 -12.06
CA GLY A 115 -11.09 10.17 -11.42
C GLY A 115 -11.45 10.64 -10.00
N LYS A 116 -12.22 9.85 -9.24
CA LYS A 116 -12.44 10.13 -7.81
C LYS A 116 -11.16 9.88 -7.04
N GLU A 117 -10.37 10.94 -6.90
CA GLU A 117 -9.20 11.00 -6.03
C GLU A 117 -9.63 10.64 -4.60
N LEU A 118 -9.11 9.55 -4.05
CA LEU A 118 -9.52 8.96 -2.76
C LEU A 118 -9.34 9.89 -1.54
N PHE A 119 -8.75 11.08 -1.72
CA PHE A 119 -8.45 12.03 -0.64
C PHE A 119 -8.67 13.49 -1.04
N LYS A 120 -9.47 13.76 -2.09
CA LYS A 120 -9.70 15.13 -2.59
C LYS A 120 -10.07 16.10 -1.46
N ASP A 121 -10.95 15.66 -0.56
CA ASP A 121 -11.45 16.50 0.54
C ASP A 121 -10.39 16.74 1.62
N TYR A 122 -9.56 15.73 1.94
CA TYR A 122 -8.43 15.87 2.87
C TYR A 122 -7.43 16.93 2.39
N TRP A 123 -7.10 16.96 1.10
CA TRP A 123 -6.21 17.97 0.54
C TRP A 123 -6.82 19.38 0.54
N VAL A 124 -8.15 19.49 0.40
CA VAL A 124 -8.87 20.76 0.47
C VAL A 124 -8.87 21.28 1.91
N GLU A 125 -9.15 20.44 2.90
CA GLU A 125 -9.12 20.81 4.32
C GLU A 125 -7.72 21.16 4.80
N ALA A 126 -6.69 20.37 4.45
CA ALA A 126 -5.31 20.64 4.83
C ALA A 126 -4.79 21.98 4.28
N LYS A 127 -5.19 22.35 3.04
CA LYS A 127 -4.87 23.66 2.45
C LYS A 127 -5.61 24.81 3.15
N THR A 128 -6.82 24.56 3.63
CA THR A 128 -7.64 25.56 4.32
C THR A 128 -7.09 25.86 5.71
N ASN A 129 -6.69 24.83 6.45
CA ASN A 129 -6.11 24.97 7.79
C ASN A 129 -4.73 25.65 7.77
N LYS A 130 -3.85 25.33 6.81
CA LYS A 130 -2.57 26.06 6.63
C LYS A 130 -2.74 27.55 6.36
N LYS A 131 -3.86 27.98 5.77
CA LYS A 131 -4.16 29.38 5.45
C LYS A 131 -4.69 30.18 6.65
N LEU A 132 -5.20 29.48 7.67
CA LEU A 132 -5.68 30.06 8.93
C LEU A 132 -4.55 30.23 9.95
N GLU A 133 -3.54 29.34 9.95
CA GLU A 133 -2.37 29.42 10.84
C GLU A 133 -1.29 30.40 10.36
N SER A 134 -1.43 30.95 9.14
CA SER A 134 -0.51 31.92 8.53
C SER A 134 -1.05 33.37 8.57
N LYS A 135 -2.11 33.61 9.35
CA LYS A 135 -2.66 34.93 9.69
C LYS A 135 -2.52 35.19 11.18
#